data_AF-A0A6C0I0H9-F1
#
_entry.id   AF-A0A6C0I0H9-F1
#
_cell.length_a   1.000
_cell.length_b   1.000
_cell.length_c   1.000
_cell.angle_alpha   90.00
_cell.angle_beta   90.00
_cell.angle_gamma   90.00
#
_symmetry.space_group_name_H-M   'P 1'
#
loop_
_entity.id
_entity.type
_entity.pdbx_description
1 polymer ?
#
loop_
_entity_poly.entity_id
_entity_poly.type
_entity_poly.pdbx_seq_one_letter_code
_entity_poly.pdbx_strand_id
1 'polypeptide(L)'
;MLLDNILTYDQKVIFSIICGGFWIFFRTSECYNLIPRLHIFPVIFVCTWIYLNYYDPLFLPIGLLILIAYSNIEVVTFYLKNLHIIDKKI
;
A
#
# COMPACT_ATOMS: atom_id res chain seq x y z
N MET A 1 25.21 6.28 -3.88
CA MET A 1 24.81 5.19 -4.82
C MET A 1 25.01 5.66 -6.26
N LEU A 2 25.23 4.74 -7.21
CA LEU A 2 25.60 5.03 -8.62
C LEU A 2 24.80 6.13 -9.34
N LEU A 3 23.53 6.32 -8.95
CA LEU A 3 22.62 7.31 -9.54
C LEU A 3 22.68 8.70 -8.86
N ASP A 4 23.43 8.85 -7.77
CA ASP A 4 23.51 10.11 -7.01
C ASP A 4 24.17 11.25 -7.81
N ASN A 5 25.02 10.90 -8.77
CA ASN A 5 25.70 11.86 -9.64
C ASN A 5 24.89 12.21 -10.91
N ILE A 6 23.77 11.50 -11.15
CA ILE A 6 23.00 11.59 -12.40
C ILE A 6 21.62 12.22 -12.16
N LEU A 7 21.01 11.92 -11.01
CA LEU A 7 19.65 12.37 -10.68
C LEU A 7 19.65 13.31 -9.47
N THR A 8 18.92 14.41 -9.59
CA THR A 8 18.62 15.26 -8.44
C THR A 8 17.73 14.53 -7.44
N TYR A 9 17.71 15.01 -6.20
CA TYR A 9 16.88 14.42 -5.15
C TYR A 9 15.40 14.35 -5.54
N ASP A 10 14.84 15.44 -6.06
CA ASP A 10 13.42 15.49 -6.47
C ASP A 10 13.10 14.52 -7.60
N GLN A 11 14.03 14.33 -8.55
CA GLN A 11 13.86 13.36 -9.63
C GLN A 11 13.80 11.93 -9.09
N LYS A 12 14.60 11.60 -8.08
CA LYS A 12 14.55 10.28 -7.43
C LYS A 12 13.23 10.05 -6.71
N VAL A 13 12.72 11.07 -6.02
CA VAL A 13 11.41 11.01 -5.34
C VAL A 13 10.31 10.73 -6.35
N ILE A 14 10.24 11.52 -7.44
CA ILE A 14 9.22 11.34 -8.50
C ILE A 14 9.32 9.95 -9.13
N PHE A 15 10.54 9.52 -9.50
CA PHE A 15 10.75 8.20 -10.10
C PHE A 15 10.29 7.09 -9.17
N SER A 16 10.61 7.19 -7.88
CA SER A 16 10.21 6.20 -6.87
C SER A 16 8.70 6.14 -6.68
N ILE A 17 8.01 7.29 -6.67
CA ILE A 17 6.54 7.36 -6.56
C ILE A 17 5.89 6.70 -7.78
N ILE A 18 6.37 7.01 -8.99
CA ILE A 18 5.83 6.43 -10.22
C ILE A 18 6.03 4.92 -10.23
N CYS A 19 7.27 4.44 -10.01
CA CYS A 19 7.58 3.02 -9.97
C CYS A 19 6.79 2.29 -8.89
N GLY A 20 6.70 2.85 -7.69
CA GLY A 20 5.94 2.27 -6.58
C GLY A 20 4.43 2.22 -6.86
N GLY A 21 3.86 3.28 -7.43
CA GLY A 21 2.46 3.33 -7.82
C GLY A 21 2.10 2.32 -8.91
N PHE A 22 2.95 2.17 -9.94
CA PHE A 22 2.76 1.14 -10.96
C PHE A 22 2.90 -0.27 -10.39
N TRP A 23 3.94 -0.50 -9.58
CA TRP A 23 4.17 -1.79 -8.95
C TRP A 23 2.99 -2.21 -8.07
N ILE A 24 2.50 -1.31 -7.22
CA ILE A 24 1.43 -1.64 -6.27
C ILE A 24 0.08 -1.88 -6.95
N PHE A 25 -0.18 -1.22 -8.08
CA PHE A 25 -1.40 -1.39 -8.86
C PHE A 25 -1.47 -2.77 -9.54
N PHE A 26 -0.36 -3.18 -10.17
CA PHE A 26 -0.25 -4.43 -10.94
C PHE A 26 0.33 -5.61 -10.16
N ARG A 27 0.61 -5.45 -8.86
CA ARG A 27 1.24 -6.50 -8.04
C ARG A 27 0.44 -7.82 -8.07
N THR A 28 1.18 -8.93 -8.08
CA THR A 28 0.62 -10.29 -8.04
C THR A 28 1.18 -11.13 -6.87
N SER A 29 2.07 -10.57 -6.05
CA SER A 29 2.74 -11.30 -4.97
C SER A 29 1.76 -11.71 -3.85
N GLU A 30 1.86 -12.97 -3.42
CA GLU A 30 0.99 -13.54 -2.38
C GLU A 30 1.08 -12.80 -1.04
N CYS A 31 2.24 -12.23 -0.71
CA CYS A 31 2.44 -11.43 0.51
C CYS A 31 1.59 -10.15 0.54
N TYR A 32 1.10 -9.70 -0.62
CA TYR A 32 0.29 -8.50 -0.77
C TYR A 32 -1.16 -8.80 -1.19
N ASN A 33 -1.57 -10.08 -1.17
CA ASN A 33 -2.98 -10.48 -1.39
C ASN A 33 -3.93 -9.87 -0.35
N LEU A 34 -3.38 -9.45 0.80
CA LEU A 34 -4.07 -8.78 1.89
C LEU A 34 -4.55 -7.37 1.57
N ILE A 35 -4.07 -6.78 0.46
CA ILE A 35 -4.45 -5.44 0.03
C ILE A 35 -5.11 -5.58 -1.34
N PRO A 36 -6.31 -5.01 -1.56
CA PRO A 36 -7.10 -5.30 -2.74
C PRO A 36 -6.41 -4.74 -4.00
N ARG A 37 -6.34 -5.55 -5.06
CA ARG A 37 -5.61 -5.26 -6.31
C ARG A 37 -6.44 -4.39 -7.27
N LEU A 38 -5.78 -3.62 -8.13
CA LEU A 38 -6.45 -2.72 -9.09
C LEU A 38 -7.36 -1.67 -8.42
N HIS A 39 -7.17 -1.43 -7.13
CA HIS A 39 -7.85 -0.35 -6.40
C HIS A 39 -6.96 0.89 -6.36
N ILE A 40 -7.60 2.05 -6.45
CA ILE A 40 -6.94 3.36 -6.37
C ILE A 40 -6.39 3.65 -4.97
N PHE A 41 -7.06 3.19 -3.92
CA PHE A 41 -6.66 3.49 -2.53
C PHE A 41 -5.23 3.00 -2.21
N PRO A 42 -4.86 1.73 -2.45
CA PRO A 42 -3.49 1.26 -2.25
C PRO A 42 -2.45 2.03 -3.05
N VAL A 43 -2.80 2.49 -4.25
CA VAL A 43 -1.90 3.30 -5.09
C VAL A 43 -1.64 4.64 -4.44
N ILE A 44 -2.69 5.38 -4.07
CA ILE A 44 -2.55 6.68 -3.41
C ILE A 44 -1.79 6.53 -2.10
N PHE A 45 -2.17 5.56 -1.28
CA PHE A 45 -1.52 5.30 0.00
C PHE A 45 -0.02 5.04 -0.15
N VAL A 46 0.37 4.12 -1.04
CA VAL A 46 1.78 3.77 -1.25
C VAL A 46 2.55 4.92 -1.89
N CYS A 47 1.96 5.67 -2.82
CA CYS A 47 2.60 6.87 -3.40
C CYS A 47 2.88 7.93 -2.33
N THR A 48 1.91 8.26 -1.47
CA THR A 48 2.10 9.19 -0.35
C THR A 48 3.12 8.65 0.65
N TRP A 49 3.08 7.36 0.93
CA TRP A 49 4.01 6.72 1.86
C TRP A 49 5.45 6.76 1.34
N ILE A 50 5.68 6.48 0.06
CA ILE A 50 7.00 6.60 -0.58
C ILE A 50 7.51 8.04 -0.51
N TYR A 51 6.65 9.02 -0.82
CA TYR A 51 7.00 10.42 -0.71
C TYR A 51 7.50 10.75 0.71
N LEU A 52 6.70 10.42 1.73
CA LEU A 52 7.03 10.70 3.13
C LEU A 52 8.31 9.97 3.58
N ASN A 53 8.53 8.74 3.12
CA ASN A 53 9.73 7.96 3.45
C ASN A 53 11.03 8.60 3.00
N TYR A 54 11.01 9.34 1.88
CA TYR A 54 12.17 10.09 1.42
C TYR A 54 12.55 11.21 2.39
N TYR A 55 11.57 11.89 3.01
CA TYR A 55 11.83 12.99 3.95
C TYR A 55 12.13 12.51 5.36
N ASP A 56 11.46 11.45 5.82
CA ASP A 56 11.71 10.87 7.13
C ASP A 56 11.63 9.32 7.04
N PRO A 57 12.74 8.62 7.34
CA PRO A 57 12.78 7.16 7.27
C PRO A 57 11.81 6.48 8.25
N LEU A 58 11.34 7.17 9.30
CA LEU A 58 10.34 6.66 10.24
C LEU A 58 9.00 6.35 9.57
N PHE A 59 8.72 6.95 8.41
CA PHE A 59 7.50 6.61 7.70
C PHE A 59 7.50 5.16 7.21
N LEU A 60 8.64 4.52 7.01
CA LEU A 60 8.70 3.10 6.59
C LEU A 60 7.96 2.17 7.58
N PRO A 61 8.35 2.07 8.87
CA PRO A 61 7.62 1.23 9.81
C PRO A 61 6.17 1.70 10.01
N ILE A 62 5.88 3.00 9.92
CA ILE A 62 4.52 3.54 10.08
C ILE A 62 3.59 3.05 8.96
N GLY A 63 4.01 3.16 7.70
CA GLY A 63 3.18 2.72 6.58
C GLY A 63 2.94 1.21 6.56
N LEU A 64 3.93 0.42 6.99
CA LEU A 64 3.79 -1.02 7.22
C LEU A 64 2.73 -1.34 8.29
N LEU A 65 2.77 -0.65 9.44
CA LEU A 65 1.78 -0.83 10.50
C LEU A 65 0.36 -0.51 10.03
N ILE A 66 0.19 0.56 9.25
CA ILE A 66 -1.10 0.93 8.69
C ILE A 66 -1.62 -0.13 7.72
N LEU A 67 -0.77 -0.68 6.85
CA LEU A 67 -1.16 -1.74 5.92
C LEU A 67 -1.59 -3.03 6.65
N ILE A 68 -0.87 -3.39 7.72
CA ILE A 68 -1.23 -4.54 8.56
C ILE A 68 -2.59 -4.28 9.24
N ALA A 69 -2.80 -3.09 9.80
CA ALA A 69 -4.07 -2.74 10.42
C ALA A 69 -5.22 -2.75 9.40
N TYR A 70 -5.02 -2.19 8.21
CA TYR A 70 -5.99 -2.16 7.12
C TYR A 70 -6.42 -3.56 6.70
N SER A 71 -5.46 -4.46 6.50
CA SER A 71 -5.73 -5.86 6.15
C SER A 71 -6.62 -6.55 7.19
N ASN A 72 -6.33 -6.36 8.49
CA ASN A 72 -7.12 -6.97 9.56
C ASN A 72 -8.57 -6.43 9.58
N ILE A 73 -8.78 -5.13 9.30
CA ILE A 73 -10.11 -4.53 9.24
C ILE A 73 -10.92 -5.08 8.06
N GLU A 74 -10.31 -5.23 6.89
CA GLU A 74 -10.98 -5.78 5.71
C GLU A 74 -11.37 -7.25 5.93
N VAL A 75 -10.48 -8.04 6.51
CA VAL A 75 -10.77 -9.43 6.92
C VAL A 75 -11.96 -9.48 7.88
N VAL A 76 -11.95 -8.68 8.96
CA VAL A 76 -13.06 -8.62 9.93
C VAL A 76 -14.37 -8.19 9.26
N THR A 77 -14.32 -7.19 8.39
CA THR A 77 -15.50 -6.70 7.65
C THR A 77 -16.06 -7.78 6.72
N PHE A 78 -15.21 -8.55 6.05
CA PHE A 78 -15.61 -9.69 5.22
C PHE A 78 -16.29 -10.79 6.04
N TYR A 79 -15.74 -11.15 7.20
CA TYR A 79 -16.36 -12.13 8.11
C TYR A 79 -17.71 -11.66 8.64
N LEU A 80 -17.82 -10.41 9.12
CA LEU A 80 -19.07 -9.85 9.63
C LEU A 80 -20.15 -9.78 8.56
N LYS A 81 -19.78 -9.43 7.31
CA LYS A 81 -20.72 -9.41 6.18
C LYS A 81 -21.25 -10.82 5.85
N ASN A 82 -20.41 -11.85 5.95
CA ASN A 82 -20.85 -13.24 5.77
C ASN A 82 -21.72 -13.74 6.94
N LEU A 83 -21.40 -13.36 8.18
CA LEU A 83 -22.20 -13.73 9.35
C LEU A 83 -23.63 -13.18 9.25
N HIS A 84 -23.76 -11.89 8.88
CA HIS A 84 -25.08 -11.25 8.73
C HIS A 84 -25.94 -11.80 7.59
N ILE A 85 -25.32 -12.46 6.60
CA ILE A 85 -26.03 -13.18 5.52
C ILE A 85 -26.55 -14.53 6.03
N ILE A 86 -25.84 -15.19 6.95
CA ILE A 86 -26.25 -16.46 7.54
C ILE A 86 -27.45 -16.25 8.48
N ASP A 87 -27.43 -15.19 9.30
CA ASP A 87 -28.55 -14.87 10.21
C ASP A 87 -29.86 -14.52 9.50
N LYS A 88 -29.81 -14.05 8.24
CA LYS A 88 -31.03 -13.72 7.46
C LYS A 88 -31.61 -14.91 6.69
N LYS A 89 -30.99 -16.09 6.76
CA LYS A 89 -31.36 -17.26 5.95
C LYS A 89 -31.94 -18.44 6.76
N ILE A 90 -32.16 -18.27 8.06
CA ILE A 90 -32.82 -19.24 8.95
C ILE A 90 -34.18 -18.71 9.36
#